data_AF-A0A520Q3F9-F1
#
_entry.id   AF-A0A520Q3F9-F1
#
_cell.length_a   1.000
_cell.length_b   1.000
_cell.length_c   1.000
_cell.angle_alpha   90.00
_cell.angle_beta   90.00
_cell.angle_gamma   90.00
#
_symmetry.space_group_name_H-M   'P 1'
#
loop_
_entity.id
_entity.type
_entity.pdbx_description
1 polymer ?
#
loop_
_entity_poly.entity_id
_entity_poly.type
_entity_poly.pdbx_seq_one_letter_code
_entity_poly.pdbx_strand_id
1 'polypeptide(L)'
;MDELSFEQVPRDLRSTATFAAAALHALAREEARGRKPQRLLEPALATWAQFRGRMRSPALLELLLEDGAVTQPTAFEPPPVAHSLAKLDPKLIDGWIAHLRDLDLDSDSLEYVTEQAKRLGVSTKMARSDLHRVKAQHQILELPGSGAQLAHHLVTTHDDVFLQNNFTIACRGWPDATLAGLIAVELGVSGPAPVVMDPELRQVREGTKGFDYVIGLDPDKGGDFRLSQLQELFPRATVLLV
;
A
#
# COMPACT_ATOMS: atom_id res chain seq x y z
N MET A 1 -18.91 6.83 -11.28
CA MET A 1 -19.23 5.40 -11.51
C MET A 1 -18.12 4.66 -10.81
N ASP A 2 -18.41 3.83 -9.81
CA ASP A 2 -17.38 3.31 -8.89
C ASP A 2 -16.26 2.58 -9.65
N GLU A 3 -15.05 3.12 -9.54
CA GLU A 3 -13.92 2.94 -10.46
C GLU A 3 -13.41 1.49 -10.56
N LEU A 4 -13.70 0.63 -9.59
CA LEU A 4 -13.45 -0.81 -9.66
C LEU A 4 -14.53 -1.48 -8.79
N SER A 5 -15.79 -1.35 -9.18
CA SER A 5 -16.96 -1.72 -8.34
C SER A 5 -16.90 -3.12 -7.74
N PHE A 6 -17.31 -3.21 -6.47
CA PHE A 6 -17.39 -4.45 -5.68
C PHE A 6 -18.83 -4.91 -5.41
N GLU A 7 -19.83 -4.25 -6.00
CA GLU A 7 -21.25 -4.47 -5.66
C GLU A 7 -21.71 -5.91 -5.85
N GLN A 8 -21.13 -6.60 -6.83
CA GLN A 8 -21.47 -7.99 -7.18
C GLN A 8 -20.50 -9.02 -6.59
N VAL A 9 -19.52 -8.59 -5.80
CA VAL A 9 -18.51 -9.49 -5.22
C VAL A 9 -19.07 -10.17 -3.96
N PRO A 10 -19.10 -11.52 -3.91
CA PRO A 10 -19.45 -12.27 -2.71
C PRO A 10 -18.65 -11.80 -1.50
N ARG A 11 -19.30 -11.75 -0.33
CA ARG A 11 -18.71 -11.15 0.88
C ARG A 11 -17.38 -11.78 1.27
N ASP A 12 -17.25 -13.10 1.12
CA ASP A 12 -16.04 -13.87 1.35
C ASP A 12 -14.90 -13.51 0.39
N LEU A 13 -15.23 -13.12 -0.85
CA LEU A 13 -14.25 -12.71 -1.85
C LEU A 13 -13.87 -11.23 -1.81
N ARG A 14 -14.51 -10.40 -0.97
CA ARG A 14 -14.28 -8.95 -0.95
C ARG A 14 -12.83 -8.57 -0.66
N SER A 15 -12.19 -9.16 0.35
CA SER A 15 -10.77 -8.86 0.64
C SER A 15 -9.86 -9.19 -0.55
N THR A 16 -10.14 -10.31 -1.24
CA THR A 16 -9.42 -10.74 -2.44
C THR A 16 -9.61 -9.73 -3.57
N ALA A 17 -10.86 -9.32 -3.82
CA ALA A 17 -11.20 -8.34 -4.84
C ALA A 17 -10.59 -6.97 -4.56
N THR A 18 -10.65 -6.50 -3.31
CA THR A 18 -10.08 -5.22 -2.88
C THR A 18 -8.57 -5.18 -3.07
N PHE A 19 -7.86 -6.23 -2.63
CA PHE A 19 -6.43 -6.37 -2.85
C PHE A 19 -6.10 -6.40 -4.35
N ALA A 20 -6.79 -7.27 -5.11
CA ALA A 20 -6.60 -7.42 -6.56
C ALA A 20 -6.77 -6.09 -7.31
N ALA A 21 -7.83 -5.35 -7.01
CA ALA A 21 -8.10 -4.04 -7.61
C ALA A 21 -7.01 -3.01 -7.28
N ALA A 22 -6.57 -2.95 -6.02
CA ALA A 22 -5.52 -2.02 -5.60
C ALA A 22 -4.17 -2.33 -6.27
N ALA A 23 -3.79 -3.60 -6.31
CA ALA A 23 -2.55 -4.06 -6.93
C ALA A 23 -2.57 -3.89 -8.46
N LEU A 24 -3.71 -4.15 -9.10
CA LEU A 24 -3.90 -3.95 -10.54
C LEU A 24 -3.74 -2.47 -10.93
N HIS A 25 -4.32 -1.53 -10.17
CA HIS A 25 -4.10 -0.09 -10.38
C HIS A 25 -2.61 0.25 -10.23
N ALA A 26 -1.94 -0.23 -9.18
CA ALA A 26 -0.53 0.05 -8.96
C ALA A 26 0.35 -0.45 -10.12
N LEU A 27 0.10 -1.65 -10.64
CA LEU A 27 0.81 -2.19 -11.80
C LEU A 27 0.57 -1.35 -13.06
N ALA A 28 -0.67 -0.94 -13.33
CA ALA A 28 -1.00 -0.08 -14.46
C ALA A 28 -0.27 1.27 -14.37
N ARG A 29 -0.21 1.85 -13.18
CA ARG A 29 0.54 3.10 -12.92
C ARG A 29 2.04 2.94 -13.15
N GLU A 30 2.64 1.82 -12.74
CA GLU A 30 4.05 1.53 -13.04
C GLU A 30 4.33 1.43 -14.53
N GLU A 31 3.40 0.83 -15.30
CA GLU A 31 3.49 0.76 -16.77
C GLU A 31 3.34 2.13 -17.43
N ALA A 32 2.38 2.95 -16.97
CA ALA A 32 2.16 4.31 -17.48
C ALA A 32 3.40 5.19 -17.28
N ARG A 33 4.05 5.07 -16.12
CA ARG A 33 5.30 5.79 -15.78
C ARG A 33 6.55 5.21 -16.43
N GLY A 34 6.43 4.16 -17.23
CA GLY A 34 7.57 3.49 -17.87
C GLY A 34 8.52 2.78 -16.90
N ARG A 35 8.10 2.56 -15.65
CA ARG A 35 8.89 1.81 -14.64
C ARG A 35 8.79 0.29 -14.85
N LYS A 36 7.73 -0.17 -15.51
CA LYS A 36 7.54 -1.57 -15.92
C LYS A 36 7.16 -1.67 -17.41
N PRO A 37 7.50 -2.77 -18.11
CA PRO A 37 7.04 -3.01 -19.47
C PRO A 37 5.51 -3.09 -19.54
N GLN A 38 4.93 -2.54 -20.60
CA GLN A 38 3.48 -2.56 -20.80
C GLN A 38 2.96 -3.97 -21.04
N ARG A 39 2.01 -4.41 -20.21
CA ARG A 39 1.29 -5.69 -20.29
C ARG A 39 -0.20 -5.50 -20.03
N LEU A 40 -0.56 -4.58 -19.14
CA LEU A 40 -1.93 -4.14 -18.88
C LEU A 40 -2.38 -3.05 -19.85
N LEU A 41 -1.46 -2.13 -20.19
CA LEU A 41 -1.76 -0.99 -21.06
C LEU A 41 -1.51 -1.27 -22.55
N GLU A 42 -0.98 -2.45 -22.89
CA GLU A 42 -0.77 -2.88 -24.29
C GLU A 42 -2.09 -2.89 -25.08
N PRO A 43 -2.18 -2.28 -26.28
CA PRO A 43 -3.38 -2.32 -27.12
C PRO A 43 -3.93 -3.74 -27.32
N ALA A 44 -5.22 -3.93 -27.01
CA ALA A 44 -5.92 -5.22 -27.07
C ALA A 44 -5.26 -6.38 -26.29
N LEU A 45 -4.29 -6.09 -25.41
CA LEU A 45 -3.47 -7.09 -24.71
C LEU A 45 -2.86 -8.08 -25.72
N ALA A 46 -2.34 -7.58 -26.84
CA ALA A 46 -1.95 -8.40 -27.99
C ALA A 46 -0.99 -9.54 -27.64
N THR A 47 0.00 -9.29 -26.79
CA THR A 47 0.93 -10.32 -26.30
C THR A 47 0.19 -11.37 -25.49
N TRP A 48 -0.60 -10.96 -24.50
CA TRP A 48 -1.41 -11.90 -23.71
C TRP A 48 -2.39 -12.69 -24.57
N ALA A 49 -3.02 -12.06 -25.55
CA ALA A 49 -3.96 -12.69 -26.48
C ALA A 49 -3.30 -13.80 -27.32
N GLN A 50 -2.00 -13.67 -27.64
CA GLN A 50 -1.23 -14.71 -28.32
C GLN A 50 -0.87 -15.87 -27.39
N PHE A 51 -0.53 -15.60 -26.12
CA PHE A 51 -0.27 -16.63 -25.11
C PHE A 51 -1.54 -17.35 -24.63
N ARG A 52 -2.71 -16.75 -24.84
CA ARG A 52 -3.92 -16.98 -24.04
C ARG A 52 -4.43 -18.42 -24.01
N GLY A 53 -4.46 -19.18 -25.10
CA GLY A 53 -5.14 -20.49 -25.10
C GLY A 53 -6.50 -20.46 -24.35
N ARG A 54 -6.63 -21.24 -23.24
CA ARG A 54 -7.78 -21.25 -22.31
C ARG A 54 -7.60 -20.38 -21.04
N MET A 55 -6.49 -19.67 -20.87
CA MET A 55 -6.22 -18.86 -19.68
C MET A 55 -7.09 -17.61 -19.68
N ARG A 56 -7.83 -17.43 -18.58
CA ARG A 56 -8.73 -16.30 -18.37
C ARG A 56 -8.02 -15.20 -17.59
N SER A 57 -8.63 -14.02 -17.51
CA SER A 57 -8.05 -12.83 -16.88
C SER A 57 -7.65 -12.99 -15.40
N PRO A 58 -8.23 -13.89 -14.57
CA PRO A 58 -7.65 -14.22 -13.27
C PRO A 58 -6.21 -14.73 -13.33
N ALA A 59 -5.87 -15.56 -14.33
CA ALA A 59 -4.53 -16.10 -14.50
C ALA A 59 -3.52 -15.05 -14.98
N LEU A 60 -3.98 -14.08 -15.79
CA LEU A 60 -3.16 -12.91 -16.14
C LEU A 60 -2.81 -12.11 -14.87
N LEU A 61 -3.83 -11.82 -14.06
CA LEU A 61 -3.63 -11.05 -12.84
C LEU A 61 -2.68 -11.78 -11.88
N GLU A 62 -2.88 -13.09 -11.68
CA GLU A 62 -2.00 -13.92 -10.86
C GLU A 62 -0.53 -13.84 -11.33
N LEU A 63 -0.28 -14.02 -12.63
CA LEU A 63 1.06 -13.88 -13.20
C LEU A 63 1.67 -12.49 -12.97
N LEU A 64 0.88 -11.43 -13.15
CA LEU A 64 1.36 -10.06 -12.96
C LEU A 64 1.71 -9.78 -11.49
N LEU A 65 0.94 -10.33 -10.56
CA LEU A 65 1.22 -10.22 -9.13
C LEU A 65 2.46 -11.02 -8.72
N GLU A 66 2.61 -12.25 -9.21
CA GLU A 66 3.80 -13.07 -8.99
C GLU A 66 5.07 -12.34 -9.46
N ASP A 67 5.04 -11.78 -10.67
CA ASP A 67 6.16 -11.00 -11.21
C ASP A 67 6.42 -9.71 -10.41
N GLY A 68 5.36 -9.04 -9.96
CA GLY A 68 5.46 -7.86 -9.10
C GLY A 68 6.14 -8.21 -7.77
N ALA A 69 5.69 -9.30 -7.14
CA ALA A 69 6.11 -9.75 -5.81
C ALA A 69 7.59 -10.08 -5.75
N VAL A 70 8.21 -10.52 -6.84
CA VAL A 70 9.67 -10.75 -6.92
C VAL A 70 10.47 -9.53 -6.45
N THR A 71 10.01 -8.33 -6.81
CA THR A 71 10.70 -7.07 -6.47
C THR A 71 10.07 -6.33 -5.30
N GLN A 72 8.78 -6.55 -5.07
CA GLN A 72 7.93 -5.74 -4.20
C GLN A 72 6.91 -6.65 -3.49
N PRO A 73 7.37 -7.59 -2.64
CA PRO A 73 6.51 -8.64 -2.10
C PRO A 73 5.37 -8.07 -1.26
N THR A 74 5.64 -7.07 -0.42
CA THR A 74 4.64 -6.42 0.43
C THR A 74 3.47 -5.79 -0.35
N ALA A 75 3.71 -5.40 -1.60
CA ALA A 75 2.71 -4.76 -2.46
C ALA A 75 1.87 -5.77 -3.25
N PHE A 76 2.47 -6.90 -3.66
CA PHE A 76 1.89 -7.78 -4.68
C PHE A 76 1.72 -9.24 -4.25
N GLU A 77 2.27 -9.68 -3.12
CA GLU A 77 1.91 -10.98 -2.55
C GLU A 77 0.48 -10.92 -1.98
N PRO A 78 -0.41 -11.87 -2.35
CA PRO A 78 -1.74 -11.93 -1.79
C PRO A 78 -1.70 -12.05 -0.27
N PRO A 79 -2.47 -11.23 0.48
CA PRO A 79 -2.46 -11.30 1.93
C PRO A 79 -3.06 -12.64 2.40
N PRO A 80 -2.75 -13.10 3.63
CA PRO A 80 -3.22 -14.40 4.13
C PRO A 80 -4.75 -14.59 4.13
N VAL A 81 -5.50 -13.50 4.13
CA VAL A 81 -6.97 -13.49 4.08
C VAL A 81 -7.52 -13.61 2.65
N ALA A 82 -6.68 -13.43 1.62
CA ALA A 82 -7.11 -13.53 0.24
C ALA A 82 -7.35 -14.99 -0.13
N HIS A 83 -8.44 -15.22 -0.85
CA HIS A 83 -8.67 -16.47 -1.54
C HIS A 83 -7.92 -16.48 -2.88
N SER A 84 -7.85 -17.65 -3.51
CA SER A 84 -7.34 -17.75 -4.88
C SER A 84 -8.09 -16.80 -5.81
N LEU A 85 -7.34 -16.05 -6.64
CA LEU A 85 -7.87 -15.16 -7.65
C LEU A 85 -8.78 -15.87 -8.66
N ALA A 86 -8.57 -17.18 -8.87
CA ALA A 86 -9.42 -18.00 -9.74
C ALA A 86 -10.88 -18.08 -9.28
N LYS A 87 -11.19 -17.70 -8.03
CA LYS A 87 -12.56 -17.61 -7.52
C LYS A 87 -13.28 -16.31 -7.90
N LEU A 88 -12.55 -15.28 -8.35
CA LEU A 88 -13.16 -14.05 -8.84
C LEU A 88 -13.78 -14.29 -10.23
N ASP A 89 -14.91 -13.64 -10.51
CA ASP A 89 -15.53 -13.69 -11.84
C ASP A 89 -14.56 -13.09 -12.88
N PRO A 90 -14.17 -13.84 -13.93
CA PRO A 90 -13.34 -13.29 -15.00
C PRO A 90 -13.88 -11.99 -15.61
N LYS A 91 -15.21 -11.83 -15.71
CA LYS A 91 -15.83 -10.61 -16.26
C LYS A 91 -15.57 -9.38 -15.39
N LEU A 92 -15.46 -9.56 -14.07
CA LEU A 92 -15.11 -8.48 -13.16
C LEU A 92 -13.70 -7.98 -13.45
N ILE A 93 -12.74 -8.91 -13.57
CA ILE A 93 -11.35 -8.58 -13.87
C ILE A 93 -11.21 -8.00 -15.28
N ASP A 94 -11.93 -8.54 -16.27
CA ASP A 94 -11.98 -7.99 -17.62
C ASP A 94 -12.48 -6.53 -17.62
N GLY A 95 -13.53 -6.25 -16.85
CA GLY A 95 -14.05 -4.89 -16.66
C GLY A 95 -13.04 -3.96 -16.03
N TRP A 96 -12.34 -4.41 -14.97
CA TRP A 96 -11.26 -3.65 -14.34
C TRP A 96 -10.13 -3.34 -15.32
N ILE A 97 -9.62 -4.35 -16.04
CA ILE A 97 -8.52 -4.17 -17.01
C ILE A 97 -8.93 -3.21 -18.12
N ALA A 98 -10.16 -3.32 -18.63
CA ALA A 98 -10.67 -2.41 -19.65
C ALA A 98 -10.70 -0.95 -19.15
N HIS A 99 -11.09 -0.75 -17.89
CA HIS A 99 -11.23 0.58 -17.30
C HIS A 99 -9.90 1.24 -16.92
N LEU A 100 -8.80 0.48 -16.78
CA LEU A 100 -7.48 1.03 -16.42
C LEU A 100 -7.03 2.18 -17.34
N ARG A 101 -7.43 2.14 -18.62
CA ARG A 101 -7.06 3.17 -19.61
C ARG A 101 -7.82 4.48 -19.45
N ASP A 102 -8.94 4.44 -18.75
CA ASP A 102 -9.76 5.62 -18.47
C ASP A 102 -9.34 6.31 -17.16
N LEU A 103 -8.48 5.66 -16.36
CA LEU A 103 -7.96 6.22 -15.12
C LEU A 103 -6.87 7.24 -15.40
N ASP A 104 -6.78 8.26 -14.54
CA ASP A 104 -5.63 9.16 -14.51
C ASP A 104 -4.44 8.47 -13.81
N LEU A 105 -3.74 7.64 -14.57
CA LEU A 105 -2.58 6.89 -14.10
C LEU A 105 -1.35 7.78 -13.82
N ASP A 106 -1.36 9.04 -14.26
CA ASP A 106 -0.29 10.01 -14.05
C ASP A 106 -0.62 11.07 -12.98
N SER A 107 -1.77 10.93 -12.32
CA SER A 107 -2.20 11.72 -11.16
C SER A 107 -1.11 11.92 -10.12
N ASP A 108 -1.22 13.01 -9.35
CA ASP A 108 -0.27 13.35 -8.30
C ASP A 108 -0.09 12.20 -7.29
N SER A 109 1.12 12.07 -6.74
CA SER A 109 1.46 10.97 -5.83
C SER A 109 0.55 10.94 -4.60
N LEU A 110 0.21 12.10 -4.03
CA LEU A 110 -0.64 12.21 -2.85
C LEU A 110 -2.09 11.83 -3.16
N GLU A 111 -2.58 12.22 -4.32
CA GLU A 111 -3.92 11.86 -4.80
C GLU A 111 -4.03 10.35 -4.98
N TYR A 112 -3.09 9.75 -5.70
CA TYR A 112 -3.01 8.30 -5.90
C TYR A 112 -2.99 7.53 -4.57
N VAL A 113 -2.15 7.95 -3.62
CA VAL A 113 -2.06 7.30 -2.30
C VAL A 113 -3.38 7.42 -1.52
N THR A 114 -4.04 8.58 -1.61
CA THR A 114 -5.33 8.80 -0.95
C THR A 114 -6.42 7.90 -1.53
N GLU A 115 -6.46 7.71 -2.85
CA GLU A 115 -7.42 6.79 -3.48
C GLU A 115 -7.12 5.32 -3.17
N GLN A 116 -5.86 4.92 -3.12
CA GLN A 116 -5.48 3.57 -2.66
C GLN A 116 -5.87 3.32 -1.20
N ALA A 117 -5.66 4.31 -0.32
CA ALA A 117 -6.08 4.22 1.08
C ALA A 117 -7.59 4.04 1.21
N LYS A 118 -8.39 4.84 0.48
CA LYS A 118 -9.86 4.68 0.43
C LYS A 118 -10.26 3.30 -0.05
N ARG A 119 -9.65 2.81 -1.13
CA ARG A 119 -9.93 1.48 -1.70
C ARG A 119 -9.66 0.35 -0.70
N LEU A 120 -8.56 0.44 0.04
CA LEU A 120 -8.17 -0.53 1.07
C LEU A 120 -8.93 -0.35 2.40
N GLY A 121 -9.70 0.73 2.56
CA GLY A 121 -10.41 1.05 3.80
C GLY A 121 -9.50 1.54 4.93
N VAL A 122 -8.33 2.08 4.60
CA VAL A 122 -7.39 2.71 5.54
C VAL A 122 -7.80 4.16 5.76
N SER A 123 -7.61 4.69 6.98
CA SER A 123 -8.01 6.06 7.29
C SER A 123 -7.24 7.08 6.45
N THR A 124 -7.95 8.04 5.87
CA THR A 124 -7.39 9.19 5.14
C THR A 124 -7.45 10.48 5.94
N LYS A 125 -7.98 10.44 7.17
CA LYS A 125 -8.13 11.61 8.04
C LYS A 125 -6.83 11.84 8.81
N MET A 126 -6.00 12.77 8.35
CA MET A 126 -4.72 13.09 9.01
C MET A 126 -4.33 14.56 8.78
N ALA A 127 -3.84 15.22 9.85
CA ALA A 127 -3.34 16.59 9.78
C ALA A 127 -1.80 16.61 9.62
N ARG A 128 -1.33 16.45 8.37
CA ARG A 128 0.11 16.25 8.05
C ARG A 128 1.02 17.44 8.38
N SER A 129 0.47 18.64 8.53
CA SER A 129 1.21 19.90 8.74
C SER A 129 2.12 19.89 9.98
N ASP A 130 1.86 19.02 10.95
CA ASP A 130 2.58 18.99 12.22
C ASP A 130 3.90 18.18 12.16
N LEU A 131 4.23 17.55 11.02
CA LEU A 131 5.34 16.59 10.87
C LEU A 131 6.70 17.18 10.42
N HIS A 132 6.93 18.49 10.48
CA HIS A 132 8.01 19.23 9.79
C HIS A 132 9.45 19.15 10.37
N ARG A 133 9.81 18.17 11.22
CA ARG A 133 11.08 18.22 12.00
C ARG A 133 12.04 17.06 11.79
N VAL A 134 11.83 16.26 10.76
CA VAL A 134 12.58 15.02 10.57
C VAL A 134 13.84 15.24 9.73
N LYS A 135 14.87 14.40 9.92
CA LYS A 135 16.20 14.52 9.31
C LYS A 135 16.71 13.12 8.92
N ALA A 136 17.66 13.05 8.00
CA ALA A 136 18.24 11.80 7.49
C ALA A 136 18.68 10.78 8.56
N GLN A 137 19.19 11.22 9.70
CA GLN A 137 19.66 10.30 10.75
C GLN A 137 18.54 9.74 11.63
N HIS A 138 17.35 10.35 11.63
CA HIS A 138 16.29 9.97 12.55
C HIS A 138 15.69 8.62 12.18
N GLN A 139 15.46 7.80 13.20
CA GLN A 139 14.71 6.55 13.11
C GLN A 139 13.27 6.78 13.55
N ILE A 140 12.34 6.39 12.70
CA ILE A 140 10.93 6.77 12.80
C ILE A 140 10.08 5.51 12.81
N LEU A 141 9.25 5.37 13.83
CA LEU A 141 8.19 4.38 13.86
C LEU A 141 6.88 5.04 13.41
N GLU A 142 6.30 4.56 12.32
CA GLU A 142 4.92 4.88 11.97
C GLU A 142 3.98 3.84 12.59
N LEU A 143 2.98 4.32 13.32
CA LEU A 143 2.03 3.51 14.06
C LEU A 143 0.94 2.90 13.16
N PRO A 144 0.31 1.78 13.59
CA PRO A 144 -0.80 1.14 12.90
C PRO A 144 -1.96 2.08 12.55
N GLY A 145 -2.65 1.79 11.44
CA GLY A 145 -3.86 2.48 10.97
C GLY A 145 -3.66 3.55 9.90
N SER A 146 -2.42 3.96 9.65
CA SER A 146 -2.02 4.98 8.66
C SER A 146 -1.55 4.39 7.33
N GLY A 147 -1.00 3.16 7.35
CA GLY A 147 -0.53 2.43 6.17
C GLY A 147 0.58 3.13 5.39
N ALA A 148 1.54 3.75 6.09
CA ALA A 148 2.68 4.49 5.53
C ALA A 148 2.36 5.86 4.88
N GLN A 149 1.12 6.35 5.01
CA GLN A 149 0.75 7.66 4.47
C GLN A 149 1.53 8.81 5.12
N LEU A 150 1.95 8.68 6.38
CA LEU A 150 2.75 9.72 7.04
C LEU A 150 4.21 9.65 6.57
N ALA A 151 4.77 8.45 6.40
CA ALA A 151 6.07 8.25 5.80
C ALA A 151 6.12 8.77 4.36
N HIS A 152 5.11 8.49 3.54
CA HIS A 152 4.99 9.04 2.18
C HIS A 152 5.08 10.57 2.19
N HIS A 153 4.31 11.22 3.06
CA HIS A 153 4.35 12.67 3.19
C HIS A 153 5.75 13.18 3.58
N LEU A 154 6.39 12.55 4.57
CA LEU A 154 7.72 12.95 5.03
C LEU A 154 8.79 12.77 3.96
N VAL A 155 8.81 11.61 3.28
CA VAL A 155 9.76 11.31 2.19
C VAL A 155 9.57 12.25 1.00
N THR A 156 8.33 12.61 0.67
CA THR A 156 8.07 13.52 -0.46
C THR A 156 8.30 15.00 -0.13
N THR A 157 8.43 15.35 1.14
CA THR A 157 8.65 16.75 1.59
C THR A 157 10.06 17.02 2.10
N HIS A 158 10.88 15.97 2.31
CA HIS A 158 12.25 16.08 2.80
C HIS A 158 13.19 15.26 1.91
N ASP A 159 14.14 15.94 1.26
CA ASP A 159 15.03 15.33 0.26
C ASP A 159 15.99 14.26 0.84
N ASP A 160 16.25 14.29 2.14
CA ASP A 160 17.24 13.45 2.82
C ASP A 160 16.61 12.31 3.63
N VAL A 161 15.29 12.16 3.58
CA VAL A 161 14.53 11.14 4.30
C VAL A 161 14.08 10.05 3.32
N PHE A 162 14.46 8.81 3.58
CA PHE A 162 14.17 7.67 2.71
C PHE A 162 13.38 6.60 3.47
N LEU A 163 12.38 6.02 2.80
CA LEU A 163 11.51 5.01 3.40
C LEU A 163 12.32 3.87 4.05
N GLN A 164 13.26 3.27 3.31
CA GLN A 164 14.05 2.12 3.76
C GLN A 164 15.01 2.42 4.91
N ASN A 165 15.50 3.66 4.99
CA ASN A 165 16.57 4.01 5.94
C ASN A 165 16.02 4.54 7.25
N ASN A 166 14.90 5.25 7.17
CA ASN A 166 14.37 6.01 8.29
C ASN A 166 13.20 5.31 8.97
N PHE A 167 12.38 4.56 8.23
CA PHE A 167 11.09 4.12 8.74
C PHE A 167 11.07 2.67 9.20
N THR A 168 10.20 2.42 10.17
CA THR A 168 9.59 1.13 10.47
C THR A 168 8.10 1.39 10.53
N ILE A 169 7.33 0.63 9.75
CA ILE A 169 5.87 0.83 9.59
C ILE A 169 5.18 -0.33 10.29
N ALA A 170 4.61 -0.08 11.46
CA ALA A 170 3.80 -1.06 12.15
C ALA A 170 2.39 -1.07 11.54
N CYS A 171 1.91 -2.26 11.16
CA CYS A 171 0.63 -2.41 10.48
C CYS A 171 -0.40 -3.15 11.34
N ARG A 172 -1.65 -2.65 11.36
CA ARG A 172 -2.76 -3.28 12.10
C ARG A 172 -3.22 -4.57 11.45
N GLY A 173 -3.22 -4.59 10.13
CA GLY A 173 -3.75 -5.67 9.31
C GLY A 173 -3.17 -5.64 7.90
N TRP A 174 -3.65 -6.56 7.07
CA TRP A 174 -3.27 -6.62 5.67
C TRP A 174 -3.57 -5.35 4.86
N PRO A 175 -4.62 -4.53 5.12
CA PRO A 175 -4.86 -3.32 4.33
C PRO A 175 -3.75 -2.29 4.53
N ASP A 176 -3.34 -2.07 5.78
CA ASP A 176 -2.21 -1.19 6.13
C ASP A 176 -0.92 -1.67 5.46
N ALA A 177 -0.62 -2.98 5.55
CA ALA A 177 0.59 -3.56 4.98
C ALA A 177 0.60 -3.45 3.45
N THR A 178 -0.53 -3.72 2.81
CA THR A 178 -0.69 -3.58 1.36
C THR A 178 -0.47 -2.13 0.96
N LEU A 179 -1.11 -1.16 1.63
CA LEU A 179 -0.94 0.26 1.33
C LEU A 179 0.52 0.69 1.50
N ALA A 180 1.18 0.24 2.56
CA ALA A 180 2.59 0.53 2.80
C ALA A 180 3.49 -0.05 1.70
N GLY A 181 3.19 -1.26 1.20
CA GLY A 181 3.84 -1.84 0.03
C GLY A 181 3.62 -1.01 -1.23
N LEU A 182 2.37 -0.61 -1.52
CA LEU A 182 2.05 0.22 -2.69
C LEU A 182 2.72 1.60 -2.62
N ILE A 183 2.85 2.18 -1.43
CA ILE A 183 3.59 3.43 -1.21
C ILE A 183 5.09 3.24 -1.46
N ALA A 184 5.67 2.11 -1.05
CA ALA A 184 7.06 1.80 -1.38
C ALA A 184 7.28 1.72 -2.91
N VAL A 185 6.35 1.09 -3.64
CA VAL A 185 6.35 1.08 -5.12
C VAL A 185 6.27 2.50 -5.68
N GLU A 186 5.34 3.31 -5.18
CA GLU A 186 5.14 4.69 -5.64
C GLU A 186 6.41 5.53 -5.51
N LEU A 187 7.10 5.39 -4.38
CA LEU A 187 8.36 6.04 -4.03
C LEU A 187 9.59 5.45 -4.75
N GLY A 188 9.41 4.42 -5.60
CA GLY A 188 10.50 3.79 -6.36
C GLY A 188 11.47 2.99 -5.50
N VAL A 189 11.06 2.58 -4.31
CA VAL A 189 11.89 1.79 -3.38
C VAL A 189 12.03 0.38 -3.92
N SER A 190 13.24 -0.12 -4.16
CA SER A 190 13.44 -1.54 -4.52
C SER A 190 13.52 -2.44 -3.28
N GLY A 191 12.89 -3.62 -3.31
CA GLY A 191 12.94 -4.60 -2.22
C GLY A 191 11.77 -4.46 -1.23
N PRO A 192 11.76 -5.28 -0.15
CA PRO A 192 10.64 -5.31 0.78
C PRO A 192 10.47 -3.97 1.49
N ALA A 193 9.24 -3.47 1.61
CA ALA A 193 8.95 -2.28 2.41
C ALA A 193 9.31 -2.54 3.90
N PRO A 194 9.67 -1.52 4.68
CA PRO A 194 10.06 -1.69 6.10
C PRO A 194 8.82 -1.87 7.00
N VAL A 195 7.98 -2.84 6.65
CA VAL A 195 6.69 -3.15 7.27
C VAL A 195 6.85 -4.24 8.31
N VAL A 196 6.17 -4.08 9.44
CA VAL A 196 6.06 -5.09 10.49
C VAL A 196 4.58 -5.27 10.85
N MET A 197 4.09 -6.50 10.74
CA MET A 197 2.74 -6.85 11.21
C MET A 197 2.72 -6.92 12.74
N ASP A 198 2.46 -5.77 13.37
CA ASP A 198 2.58 -5.59 14.81
C ASP A 198 1.51 -4.64 15.37
N PRO A 199 0.23 -5.07 15.42
CA PRO A 199 -0.88 -4.23 15.86
C PRO A 199 -0.76 -3.75 17.30
N GLU A 200 0.03 -4.45 18.14
CA GLU A 200 0.19 -4.15 19.56
C GLU A 200 1.58 -3.57 19.90
N LEU A 201 2.40 -3.29 18.89
CA LEU A 201 3.77 -2.76 19.02
C LEU A 201 4.70 -3.66 19.85
N ARG A 202 4.44 -4.97 19.94
CA ARG A 202 5.28 -5.90 20.73
C ARG A 202 6.62 -6.14 20.06
N GLN A 203 6.60 -6.47 18.77
CA GLN A 203 7.81 -6.79 17.99
C GLN A 203 8.72 -5.57 17.85
N VAL A 204 8.16 -4.40 17.55
CA VAL A 204 8.96 -3.17 17.42
C VAL A 204 9.60 -2.74 18.74
N ARG A 205 9.00 -3.09 19.89
CA ARG A 205 9.55 -2.83 21.23
C ARG A 205 10.61 -3.83 21.65
N GLU A 206 10.45 -5.10 21.27
CA GLU A 206 11.43 -6.16 21.54
C GLU A 206 12.66 -6.05 20.63
N GLY A 207 12.53 -5.33 19.51
CA GLY A 207 13.64 -5.03 18.61
C GLY A 207 14.76 -4.22 19.27
N THR A 208 15.96 -4.31 18.69
CA THR A 208 17.13 -3.55 19.14
C THR A 208 17.18 -2.12 18.61
N LYS A 209 16.25 -1.76 17.72
CA LYS A 209 16.20 -0.47 17.04
C LYS A 209 15.54 0.56 17.97
N GLY A 210 16.26 1.64 18.26
CA GLY A 210 15.69 2.82 18.91
C GLY A 210 14.96 3.72 17.91
N PHE A 211 13.97 4.47 18.38
CA PHE A 211 13.23 5.44 17.59
C PHE A 211 13.41 6.85 18.16
N ASP A 212 13.72 7.80 17.29
CA ASP A 212 13.75 9.23 17.61
C ASP A 212 12.34 9.82 17.54
N TYR A 213 11.52 9.30 16.62
CA TYR A 213 10.13 9.72 16.42
C TYR A 213 9.18 8.51 16.39
N VAL A 214 8.04 8.67 17.03
CA VAL A 214 6.88 7.77 16.92
C VAL A 214 5.74 8.60 16.38
N ILE A 215 5.31 8.32 15.16
CA ILE A 215 4.28 9.09 14.47
C ILE A 215 3.05 8.23 14.21
N GLY A 216 1.85 8.79 14.30
CA GLY A 216 0.64 8.04 14.03
C GLY A 216 -0.60 8.90 13.98
N LEU A 217 -1.74 8.25 13.83
CA LEU A 217 -3.03 8.94 13.87
C LEU A 217 -3.44 9.22 15.31
N ASP A 218 -4.07 10.36 15.53
CA ASP A 218 -4.79 10.62 16.78
C ASP A 218 -5.94 9.61 16.95
N PRO A 219 -6.21 9.11 18.17
CA PRO A 219 -7.36 8.23 18.44
C PRO A 219 -8.69 8.75 17.92
N ASP A 220 -8.93 10.06 17.97
CA ASP A 220 -10.16 10.69 17.46
C ASP A 220 -10.25 10.63 15.92
N LYS A 221 -9.14 10.33 15.25
CA LYS A 221 -9.01 10.19 13.78
C LYS A 221 -8.78 8.74 13.34
N GLY A 222 -8.86 7.78 14.27
CA GLY A 222 -8.77 6.34 14.00
C GLY A 222 -7.46 5.67 14.41
N GLY A 223 -6.60 6.37 15.16
CA GLY A 223 -5.42 5.79 15.80
C GLY A 223 -5.76 4.84 16.95
N ASP A 224 -4.89 3.86 17.20
CA ASP A 224 -5.11 2.86 18.27
C ASP A 224 -4.53 3.28 19.63
N PHE A 225 -3.60 4.23 19.63
CA PHE A 225 -2.75 4.49 20.78
C PHE A 225 -2.90 5.92 21.29
N ARG A 226 -3.02 6.06 22.60
CA ARG A 226 -3.01 7.37 23.27
C ARG A 226 -1.58 7.85 23.48
N LEU A 227 -1.40 9.18 23.51
CA LEU A 227 -0.11 9.82 23.77
C LEU A 227 0.57 9.29 25.04
N SER A 228 -0.15 9.20 26.16
CA SER A 228 0.40 8.74 27.44
C SER A 228 0.94 7.31 27.37
N GLN A 229 0.22 6.42 26.68
CA GLN A 229 0.64 5.05 26.47
C GLN A 229 1.93 5.01 25.64
N LEU A 230 2.01 5.77 24.55
CA LEU A 230 3.20 5.79 23.69
C LEU A 230 4.42 6.38 24.40
N GLN A 231 4.22 7.36 25.28
CA GLN A 231 5.31 7.91 26.10
C GLN A 231 5.85 6.90 27.11
N GLU A 232 5.01 6.01 27.63
CA GLU A 232 5.47 4.89 28.47
C GLU A 232 6.21 3.82 27.65
N LEU A 233 5.70 3.50 26.46
CA LEU A 233 6.29 2.48 25.58
C LEU A 233 7.60 2.93 24.92
N PHE A 234 7.73 4.21 24.60
CA PHE A 234 8.86 4.81 23.88
C PHE A 234 9.34 6.09 24.58
N PRO A 235 9.88 6.00 25.81
CA PRO A 235 10.16 7.17 26.66
C PRO A 235 11.25 8.11 26.14
N ARG A 236 11.99 7.71 25.10
CA ARG A 236 13.06 8.51 24.48
C ARG A 236 12.66 9.13 23.14
N ALA A 237 11.50 8.74 22.59
CA ALA A 237 11.05 9.20 21.30
C ALA A 237 10.17 10.45 21.43
N THR A 238 10.23 11.32 20.43
CA THR A 238 9.22 12.36 20.24
C THR A 238 7.96 11.72 19.65
N VAL A 239 6.85 11.78 20.37
CA VAL A 239 5.56 11.23 19.90
C VAL A 239 4.74 12.32 19.21
N LEU A 240 4.32 12.07 17.97
CA LEU A 240 3.48 12.98 17.18
C LEU A 240 2.22 12.23 16.70
N LEU A 241 1.05 12.65 17.18
CA LEU A 241 -0.24 12.10 16.75
C LEU A 241 -0.99 13.15 15.93
N VAL A 242 -1.42 12.78 14.72
CA VAL A 242 -1.99 13.71 13.71
C VAL A 242 -3.36 13.29 13.18
#